data_AF-A0A2W6BVY6-F1
#
_entry.id   AF-A0A2W6BVY6-F1
#
_cell.length_a   1.000
_cell.length_b   1.000
_cell.length_c   1.000
_cell.angle_alpha   90.00
_cell.angle_beta   90.00
_cell.angle_gamma   90.00
#
_symmetry.space_group_name_H-M   'P 1'
#
loop_
_entity.id
_entity.type
_entity.pdbx_description
1 polymer ?
#
loop_
_entity_poly.entity_id
_entity_poly.type
_entity_poly.pdbx_seq_one_letter_code
_entity_poly.pdbx_strand_id
1 'polypeptide(L)'
;MVGRAGPRSGGDVVDHEAAQDTFGICTQWRKSSYSSPDGQECVEVITELPGWVGVRDSKLGADSLVLAFTAAQWHAMVAGARAGRLDA
;
A
#
# COMPACT_ATOMS: atom_id res chain seq x y z
N MET A 1 42.68 12.70 6.21
CA MET A 1 41.52 13.61 6.29
C MET A 1 40.43 13.10 5.36
N VAL A 2 39.67 12.08 5.77
CA VAL A 2 38.48 11.63 5.04
C VAL A 2 37.30 12.31 5.71
N GLY A 3 36.72 13.30 5.03
CA GLY A 3 35.51 13.96 5.47
C GLY A 3 34.37 12.95 5.49
N ARG A 4 33.86 12.64 6.67
CA ARG A 4 32.64 11.86 6.86
C ARG A 4 31.50 12.72 6.34
N ALA A 5 30.96 12.39 5.16
CA ALA A 5 29.77 13.04 4.65
C ALA A 5 28.65 12.84 5.68
N GLY A 6 28.16 13.94 6.27
CA GLY A 6 26.99 13.92 7.14
C GLY A 6 25.76 13.40 6.38
N PRO A 7 24.74 12.90 7.09
CA PRO A 7 23.50 12.50 6.46
C PRO A 7 22.95 13.68 5.67
N ARG A 8 22.83 13.49 4.36
CA ARG A 8 22.22 14.49 3.47
C ARG A 8 20.75 14.55 3.86
N SER A 9 20.30 15.72 4.31
CA SER A 9 18.89 16.06 4.50
C SER A 9 18.20 16.05 3.13
N GLY A 10 17.90 14.85 2.61
CA GLY A 10 17.06 14.61 1.45
C GLY A 10 15.67 14.23 1.95
N GLY A 11 14.63 14.83 1.37
CA GLY A 11 13.24 14.59 1.76
C GLY A 11 12.89 13.10 1.83
N ASP A 12 12.04 12.77 2.80
CA ASP A 12 11.59 11.44 3.22
C ASP A 12 11.65 10.38 2.11
N VAL A 13 12.71 9.55 2.14
CA VAL A 13 12.68 8.26 1.48
C VAL A 13 11.67 7.42 2.24
N VAL A 14 10.48 7.26 1.68
CA VAL A 14 9.46 6.35 2.20
C VAL A 14 9.98 4.93 2.06
N ASP A 15 10.31 4.33 3.20
CA ASP A 15 10.86 2.98 3.28
C ASP A 15 9.73 1.95 3.08
N HIS A 16 9.47 1.63 1.81
CA HIS A 16 8.39 0.72 1.41
C HIS A 16 8.65 -0.72 1.87
N GLU A 17 9.92 -1.09 2.09
CA GLU A 17 10.31 -2.40 2.62
C GLU A 17 9.90 -2.56 4.09
N ALA A 18 10.18 -1.59 4.96
CA ALA A 18 9.68 -1.61 6.35
C ALA A 18 8.14 -1.56 6.42
N ALA A 19 7.49 -0.89 5.47
CA ALA A 19 6.03 -0.89 5.39
C ALA A 19 5.49 -2.31 5.13
N GLN A 20 6.09 -3.05 4.20
CA GLN A 20 5.69 -4.43 3.86
C GLN A 20 5.76 -5.38 5.06
N ASP A 21 6.84 -5.32 5.86
CA ASP A 21 6.98 -6.14 7.08
C ASP A 21 5.87 -5.82 8.10
N THR A 22 5.48 -4.56 8.21
CA THR A 22 4.44 -4.11 9.14
C THR A 22 3.05 -4.68 8.79
N PHE A 23 2.74 -4.82 7.49
CA PHE A 23 1.43 -5.32 7.06
C PHE A 23 1.21 -6.81 7.32
N GLY A 24 2.28 -7.61 7.41
CA GLY A 24 2.20 -9.07 7.60
C GLY A 24 1.56 -9.50 8.92
N ILE A 25 1.58 -8.64 9.94
CA ILE A 25 0.99 -8.90 11.27
C ILE A 25 -0.36 -8.23 11.49
N CYS A 26 -0.87 -7.50 10.50
CA CYS A 26 -2.10 -6.72 10.63
C CYS A 26 -3.36 -7.58 10.48
N THR A 27 -4.34 -7.35 11.35
CA THR A 27 -5.60 -8.11 11.37
C THR A 27 -6.83 -7.30 10.94
N GLN A 28 -6.69 -5.99 10.76
CA GLN A 28 -7.77 -5.04 10.47
C GLN A 28 -8.04 -4.88 8.96
N TRP A 29 -7.74 -5.91 8.17
CA TRP A 29 -8.01 -5.90 6.74
C TRP A 29 -9.52 -5.87 6.47
N ARG A 30 -9.94 -4.94 5.61
CA ARG A 30 -11.33 -4.82 5.18
C ARG A 30 -11.47 -5.28 3.74
N LYS A 31 -12.29 -6.30 3.51
CA LYS A 31 -12.64 -6.76 2.17
C LYS A 31 -13.55 -5.75 1.45
N SER A 32 -13.32 -5.56 0.16
CA SER A 32 -14.19 -4.74 -0.69
C SER A 32 -15.58 -5.36 -0.81
N SER A 33 -16.64 -4.53 -0.76
CA SER A 33 -18.01 -4.97 -1.02
C SER A 33 -18.26 -5.35 -2.48
N TYR A 34 -17.37 -4.94 -3.38
CA TYR A 34 -17.41 -5.34 -4.79
C TYR A 34 -16.75 -6.71 -5.03
N SER A 35 -16.16 -7.32 -3.98
CA SER A 35 -15.62 -8.68 -4.05
C SER A 35 -16.73 -9.70 -3.78
N SER A 36 -17.34 -10.20 -4.85
CA SER A 36 -18.37 -11.25 -4.79
C SER A 36 -17.76 -12.64 -4.64
N PRO A 37 -18.41 -13.60 -3.94
CA PRO A 37 -17.97 -15.00 -3.89
C PRO A 37 -17.91 -15.68 -5.27
N ASP A 38 -18.72 -15.23 -6.23
CA ASP A 38 -18.76 -15.75 -7.60
C ASP A 38 -17.85 -14.98 -8.58
N GLY A 39 -17.17 -13.92 -8.13
CA GLY A 39 -16.42 -12.97 -8.97
C GLY A 39 -14.90 -13.08 -8.82
N GLN A 40 -14.18 -12.81 -9.91
CA GLN A 40 -12.72 -12.93 -9.97
C GLN A 40 -11.93 -11.77 -9.33
N GLU A 41 -12.59 -10.83 -8.66
CA GLU A 41 -11.96 -9.58 -8.18
C GLU A 41 -12.03 -9.48 -6.65
N CYS A 42 -10.92 -9.74 -5.98
CA CYS A 42 -10.84 -9.88 -4.53
C CYS A 42 -9.78 -8.93 -3.96
N VAL A 43 -10.21 -7.81 -3.39
CA VAL A 43 -9.31 -6.81 -2.79
C VAL A 43 -9.60 -6.62 -1.32
N GLU A 44 -8.54 -6.62 -0.51
CA GLU A 44 -8.53 -6.20 0.89
C GLU A 44 -7.70 -4.92 1.05
N VAL A 45 -8.18 -4.02 1.92
CA VAL A 45 -7.51 -2.75 2.22
C VAL A 45 -7.38 -2.58 3.73
N ILE A 46 -6.26 -2.02 4.18
CA ILE A 46 -6.07 -1.55 5.56
C ILE A 46 -5.69 -0.06 5.56
N THR A 47 -6.38 0.72 6.40
CA THR A 47 -6.17 2.17 6.57
C THR A 47 -5.86 2.57 8.01
N GLU A 48 -5.90 1.61 8.93
CA GLU A 48 -5.70 1.85 10.37
C GLU A 48 -4.22 2.00 10.75
N LEU A 49 -3.30 1.85 9.78
CA LEU A 49 -1.88 2.08 9.98
C LEU A 49 -1.55 3.57 9.74
N PRO A 50 -1.02 4.29 10.75
CA PRO A 50 -0.72 5.71 10.61
C PRO A 50 0.21 6.00 9.43
N GLY A 51 -0.26 6.85 8.52
CA GLY A 51 0.51 7.28 7.35
C GLY A 51 0.49 6.33 6.15
N TRP A 52 -0.08 5.14 6.29
CA TRP A 52 -0.02 4.07 5.30
C TRP A 52 -1.40 3.54 4.90
N VAL A 53 -1.50 3.13 3.64
CA VAL A 53 -2.61 2.35 3.11
C VAL A 53 -2.02 1.10 2.46
N GLY A 54 -2.46 -0.06 2.94
CA GLY A 54 -2.09 -1.36 2.37
C GLY A 54 -3.21 -1.89 1.50
N VAL A 55 -2.88 -2.44 0.34
CA VAL A 55 -3.81 -3.14 -0.56
C VAL A 55 -3.25 -4.51 -0.89
N ARG A 56 -4.07 -5.55 -0.80
CA ARG A 56 -3.67 -6.91 -1.16
C ARG A 56 -4.78 -7.68 -1.86
N ASP A 57 -4.40 -8.73 -2.57
CA ASP A 57 -5.34 -9.70 -3.14
C ASP A 57 -5.90 -10.59 -2.01
N SER A 58 -7.24 -10.61 -1.86
CA SER A 58 -7.89 -11.36 -0.78
C SER A 58 -7.90 -12.87 -0.99
N LYS A 59 -7.56 -13.38 -2.18
CA LYS A 59 -7.50 -14.83 -2.44
C LYS A 59 -6.21 -15.41 -1.89
N LEU A 60 -5.13 -14.64 -1.95
CA LEU A 60 -3.84 -15.02 -1.39
C LEU A 60 -3.76 -14.75 0.12
N GLY A 61 -4.60 -13.87 0.67
CA GLY A 61 -4.68 -13.63 2.11
C GLY A 61 -3.34 -13.21 2.70
N ALA A 62 -2.82 -13.96 3.67
CA ALA A 62 -1.52 -13.69 4.30
C ALA A 62 -0.32 -13.90 3.36
N ASP A 63 -0.48 -14.74 2.32
CA ASP A 63 0.56 -14.98 1.31
C ASP A 63 0.60 -13.90 0.21
N SER A 64 -0.33 -12.94 0.27
CA SER A 64 -0.45 -11.86 -0.70
C SER A 64 0.64 -10.81 -0.51
N LEU A 65 1.27 -10.39 -1.61
CA LEU A 65 2.10 -9.18 -1.60
C LEU A 65 1.24 -7.94 -1.33
N VAL A 66 1.74 -7.04 -0.50
CA VAL A 66 1.04 -5.81 -0.15
C VAL A 66 1.58 -4.64 -0.98
N LEU A 67 0.67 -3.99 -1.70
CA LEU A 67 0.91 -2.68 -2.29
C LEU A 67 0.76 -1.63 -1.19
N ALA A 68 1.88 -1.00 -0.84
CA ALA A 68 1.96 0.00 0.23
C ALA A 68 1.97 1.41 -0.35
N PHE A 69 1.01 2.23 0.09
CA PHE A 69 0.91 3.64 -0.30
C PHE A 69 1.00 4.52 0.94
N THR A 70 1.63 5.68 0.82
CA THR A 70 1.31 6.80 1.71
C THR A 70 -0.14 7.27 1.46
N ALA A 71 -0.72 8.00 2.42
CA ALA A 71 -2.05 8.58 2.24
C ALA A 71 -2.16 9.48 0.98
N ALA A 72 -1.11 10.25 0.67
CA ALA A 72 -1.06 11.09 -0.52
C ALA A 72 -1.01 10.26 -1.82
N GLN A 73 -0.19 9.21 -1.86
CA GLN A 73 -0.12 8.30 -3.01
C GLN A 73 -1.45 7.55 -3.20
N TRP A 74 -2.10 7.12 -2.12
CA TRP A 74 -3.42 6.47 -2.17
C TRP A 74 -4.46 7.39 -2.83
N HIS A 75 -4.53 8.66 -2.39
CA HIS A 75 -5.45 9.63 -2.98
C HIS A 75 -5.17 9.87 -4.46
N ALA A 76 -3.88 10.02 -4.83
CA ALA A 76 -3.48 10.21 -6.22
C ALA A 76 -3.83 9.00 -7.10
N MET A 77 -3.62 7.78 -6.60
CA MET A 77 -3.96 6.54 -7.29
C MET A 77 -5.46 6.45 -7.53
N VAL A 78 -6.29 6.65 -6.50
CA VAL A 78 -7.76 6.61 -6.62
C VAL A 78 -8.27 7.68 -7.59
N ALA A 79 -7.71 8.90 -7.54
CA ALA A 79 -8.05 9.95 -8.48
C ALA A 79 -7.65 9.59 -9.93
N GLY A 80 -6.49 8.95 -10.11
CA GLY A 80 -6.03 8.43 -11.40
C GLY A 80 -6.95 7.35 -11.97
N ALA A 81 -7.32 6.36 -11.14
CA ALA A 81 -8.25 5.29 -11.52
C ALA A 81 -9.62 5.85 -11.95
N ARG A 82 -10.19 6.78 -11.17
CA ARG A 82 -11.46 7.44 -11.52
C ARG A 82 -11.41 8.23 -12.82
N ALA A 83 -10.25 8.77 -13.16
CA ALA A 83 -10.02 9.51 -14.39
C ALA A 83 -9.66 8.61 -15.58
N GLY A 84 -9.68 7.28 -15.40
CA GLY A 84 -9.33 6.31 -16.43
C GLY A 84 -7.86 6.34 -16.86
N ARG A 85 -6.97 6.88 -16.03
CA ARG A 85 -5.54 7.06 -16.38
C ARG A 85 -4.69 5.82 -16.13
N LEU A 86 -5.30 4.74 -15.63
CA LEU A 86 -4.62 3.51 -15.23
C LEU A 86 -5.10 2.28 -16.03
N ASP A 87 -5.95 2.46 -17.05
CA ASP A 87 -6.60 1.39 -17.83
C ASP A 87 -5.80 1.03 -19.10
N ALA A 88 -4.50 0.75 -18.96
CA ALA A 88 -3.59 0.47 -20.08
C ALA A 88 -3.97 -0.76 -20.92
#